data_AF-A0A5B2V8K1-F1
#
_entry.id   AF-A0A5B2V8K1-F1
#
_cell.length_a   1.000
_cell.length_b   1.000
_cell.length_c   1.000
_cell.angle_alpha   90.00
_cell.angle_beta   90.00
_cell.angle_gamma   90.00
#
_symmetry.space_group_name_H-M   'P 1'
#
loop_
_entity.id
_entity.type
_entity.pdbx_description
1 polymer ?
#
loop_
_entity_poly.entity_id
_entity_poly.type
_entity_poly.pdbx_seq_one_letter_code
_entity_poly.pdbx_strand_id
1 'polypeptide(L)' 'MAPKKPSDEGAVIAGPETAPPDPVAAAEYVAAMTNELAALSRRSGLDLLAYFLDIARLEALEQARRPRAAS' A
#
# COMPACT_ATOMS: atom_id res chain seq x y z
N MET A 1 -15.29 -23.24 42.45
CA MET A 1 -15.74 -22.85 41.10
C MET A 1 -15.90 -21.34 41.08
N ALA A 2 -15.02 -20.63 40.40
CA ALA A 2 -15.10 -19.18 40.20
C ALA A 2 -15.29 -18.92 38.69
N PRO A 3 -16.17 -18.00 38.27
CA PRO A 3 -16.33 -17.70 36.86
C PRO A 3 -15.13 -16.91 36.31
N LYS A 4 -14.89 -17.15 35.03
CA LYS A 4 -13.66 -17.00 34.25
C LYS A 4 -13.25 -15.53 34.05
N LYS A 5 -11.95 -15.27 34.15
CA LYS A 5 -11.26 -14.05 33.67
C LYS A 5 -11.74 -13.77 32.23
N PRO A 6 -12.13 -12.53 31.88
CA PRO A 6 -12.46 -12.23 30.48
C PRO A 6 -11.22 -12.52 29.64
N SER A 7 -11.40 -13.43 28.69
CA SER A 7 -10.41 -13.88 27.75
C SER A 7 -9.88 -12.72 26.92
N ASP A 8 -8.58 -12.78 26.68
CA ASP A 8 -7.76 -11.95 25.82
C ASP A 8 -8.13 -12.13 24.33
N GLU A 9 -9.39 -11.84 23.98
CA GLU A 9 -9.90 -11.93 22.61
C GLU A 9 -10.23 -10.54 22.08
N GLY A 10 -9.36 -10.07 21.19
CA GLY A 10 -9.61 -8.86 20.41
C GLY A 10 -9.10 -7.60 21.06
N ALA A 11 -7.86 -7.59 21.55
CA ALA A 11 -7.08 -6.36 21.57
C ALA A 11 -6.95 -5.90 20.10
N VAL A 12 -7.93 -5.13 19.65
CA VAL A 12 -7.79 -4.25 18.50
C VAL A 12 -6.49 -3.54 18.77
N ILE A 13 -5.47 -3.80 17.94
CA ILE A 13 -4.25 -3.02 17.99
C ILE A 13 -4.71 -1.64 17.51
N ALA A 14 -5.26 -0.85 18.42
CA ALA A 14 -5.35 0.59 18.28
C ALA A 14 -3.90 1.05 18.33
N GLY A 15 -3.23 0.89 17.19
CA GLY A 15 -1.94 1.51 16.95
C GLY A 15 -2.08 3.01 17.23
N PRO A 16 -1.01 3.64 17.72
CA PRO A 16 -1.04 5.03 18.14
C PRO A 16 -1.68 5.84 17.03
N GLU A 17 -2.71 6.62 17.35
CA GLU A 17 -3.42 7.54 16.47
C GLU A 17 -2.48 8.07 15.38
N THR A 18 -2.45 7.37 14.24
CA THR A 18 -1.34 7.53 13.28
C THR A 18 -1.66 8.80 12.52
N ALA A 19 -0.69 9.71 12.48
CA ALA A 19 -0.72 10.83 11.55
C ALA A 19 -1.18 10.33 10.17
N PRO A 20 -2.03 11.08 9.45
CA PRO A 20 -2.52 10.64 8.15
C PRO A 20 -1.33 10.19 7.30
N PRO A 21 -1.38 8.98 6.70
CA PRO A 21 -0.25 8.43 5.97
C PRO A 21 0.21 9.44 4.93
N ASP A 22 1.51 9.72 4.88
CA ASP A 22 2.07 10.65 3.90
C ASP A 22 1.70 10.16 2.49
N PRO A 23 0.81 10.88 1.77
CA PRO A 23 0.32 10.43 0.48
C PRO A 23 1.44 10.28 -0.55
N VAL A 24 2.52 11.06 -0.40
CA VAL A 24 3.70 10.98 -1.28
C VAL A 24 4.44 9.68 -1.01
N ALA A 25 4.76 9.39 0.25
CA ALA A 25 5.42 8.12 0.62
C ALA A 25 4.59 6.89 0.20
N ALA A 26 3.26 6.96 0.33
CA ALA A 26 2.38 5.88 -0.14
C ALA A 26 2.44 5.71 -1.66
N ALA A 27 2.43 6.81 -2.42
CA ALA A 27 2.54 6.78 -3.88
C ALA A 27 3.91 6.25 -4.35
N GLU A 28 5.00 6.65 -3.69
CA GLU A 28 6.34 6.13 -3.97
C GLU A 28 6.44 4.62 -3.70
N TYR A 29 5.86 4.15 -2.59
CA TYR A 29 5.78 2.73 -2.28
C TYR A 29 5.02 1.94 -3.35
N VAL A 30 3.86 2.44 -3.80
CA VAL A 30 3.09 1.80 -4.87
C VAL A 30 3.90 1.75 -6.16
N ALA A 31 4.62 2.81 -6.51
CA ALA A 31 5.48 2.85 -7.69
C ALA A 31 6.62 1.82 -7.64
N ALA A 32 7.23 1.61 -6.46
CA ALA A 32 8.27 0.61 -6.27
C ALA A 32 7.70 -0.82 -6.39
N MET A 33 6.60 -1.10 -5.68
CA MET A 33 5.98 -2.42 -5.66
C MET A 33 5.48 -2.85 -7.04
N THR A 34 4.80 -1.96 -7.76
CA THR A 34 4.29 -2.24 -9.11
C THR A 34 5.42 -2.52 -10.11
N ASN A 35 6.59 -1.89 -9.96
CA ASN A 35 7.77 -2.18 -10.77
C ASN A 35 8.29 -3.61 -10.57
N GLU A 36 8.40 -4.05 -9.31
CA GLU A 36 8.84 -5.41 -8.99
C GLU A 36 7.86 -6.47 -9.50
N LEU A 37 6.56 -6.22 -9.31
CA LEU A 37 5.50 -7.10 -9.79
C LEU A 37 5.46 -7.16 -11.32
N ALA A 38 5.63 -6.03 -12.02
CA ALA A 38 5.65 -6.02 -13.49
C ALA A 38 6.79 -6.88 -14.03
N ALA A 39 7.98 -6.82 -13.40
CA ALA A 39 9.10 -7.67 -13.75
C ALA A 39 8.79 -9.16 -13.53
N LEU A 40 8.12 -9.51 -12.43
CA LEU A 40 7.68 -10.88 -12.17
C LEU A 40 6.63 -11.35 -13.18
N SER A 41 5.63 -10.52 -13.48
CA SER A 41 4.58 -10.82 -14.47
C SER A 41 5.16 -11.10 -15.85
N ARG A 42 6.14 -10.33 -16.32
CA ARG A 42 6.83 -10.60 -17.59
C ARG A 42 7.58 -11.93 -17.60
N ARG A 43 8.28 -12.26 -16.50
CA ARG A 43 8.96 -13.58 -16.36
C ARG A 43 7.97 -14.75 -16.37
N SER A 44 6.74 -14.52 -15.91
CA SER A 44 5.67 -15.51 -15.88
C SER A 44 4.78 -15.52 -17.13
N GLY A 45 5.07 -14.71 -18.16
CA GLY A 45 4.25 -14.62 -19.38
C GLY A 45 2.89 -13.95 -19.19
N LEU A 46 2.71 -13.16 -18.13
CA LEU A 46 1.48 -12.44 -17.82
C LEU A 46 1.55 -11.00 -18.36
N ASP A 47 1.68 -10.86 -19.67
CA ASP A 47 2.02 -9.58 -20.32
C ASP A 47 0.96 -8.49 -20.11
N LEU A 48 -0.32 -8.84 -20.16
CA LEU A 48 -1.41 -7.90 -19.89
C LEU A 48 -1.39 -7.38 -18.44
N LEU A 49 -1.04 -8.25 -17.49
CA LEU A 49 -0.89 -7.83 -16.10
C LEU A 49 0.33 -6.92 -15.93
N ALA A 50 1.46 -7.24 -16.57
CA ALA A 50 2.63 -6.37 -16.56
C ALA A 50 2.32 -4.98 -17.12
N TYR A 51 1.54 -4.92 -18.20
CA TYR A 51 1.05 -3.65 -18.77
C TYR A 51 0.23 -2.84 -17.77
N PHE A 52 -0.72 -3.44 -17.06
CA PHE A 52 -1.49 -2.72 -16.04
C PHE A 52 -0.63 -2.25 -14.87
N LEU A 53 0.36 -3.05 -14.46
CA LEU A 53 1.31 -2.67 -13.41
C LEU A 53 2.21 -1.50 -13.85
N ASP A 54 2.60 -1.45 -15.13
CA ASP A 54 3.34 -0.32 -15.69
C ASP A 54 2.51 0.97 -15.66
N ILE A 55 1.21 0.89 -16.01
CA ILE A 55 0.31 2.04 -15.91
C ILE A 55 0.19 2.49 -14.45
N ALA A 56 -0.10 1.56 -13.53
CA ALA A 56 -0.26 1.88 -12.11
C ALA A 56 1.01 2.55 -11.53
N ARG A 57 2.19 2.11 -11.97
CA ARG A 57 3.46 2.74 -11.62
C ARG A 57 3.55 4.19 -12.09
N LEU A 58 3.20 4.45 -13.36
CA LEU A 58 3.23 5.80 -13.93
C LEU A 58 2.30 6.75 -13.17
N GLU A 59 1.08 6.29 -12.87
CA GLU A 59 0.10 7.06 -12.09
C GLU A 59 0.60 7.35 -10.67
N ALA A 60 1.18 6.35 -10.00
CA ALA A 60 1.75 6.53 -8.67
C ALA A 60 2.91 7.53 -8.66
N LEU A 61 3.79 7.48 -9.67
CA LEU A 61 4.86 8.47 -9.83
C LEU A 61 4.30 9.88 -10.12
N GLU A 62 3.20 10.01 -10.83
CA GLU A 62 2.52 11.29 -11.03
C GLU A 62 1.95 11.83 -9.71
N GLN A 63 1.28 10.97 -8.92
CA GLN A 63 0.73 11.38 -7.62
C GLN A 63 1.83 11.80 -6.64
N ALA A 64 2.96 11.09 -6.61
CA ALA A 64 4.10 11.45 -5.75
C ALA A 64 4.71 12.82 -6.11
N ARG A 65 4.65 13.21 -7.40
CA ARG A 65 5.17 14.51 -7.88
C ARG A 65 4.15 15.63 -7.76
N ARG A 66 2.86 15.31 -7.58
CA ARG A 66 1.81 16.31 -7.53
C ARG A 66 2.03 17.19 -6.30
N PRO A 67 2.20 18.52 -6.46
CA PRO A 67 2.34 19.40 -5.32
C PRO A 67 1.10 19.26 -4.45
N ARG A 68 1.29 19.06 -3.15
CA ARG A 68 0.20 19.04 -2.18
C ARG A 68 -0.50 20.40 -2.25
N ALA A 69 -1.68 20.42 -2.88
CA ALA A 69 -2.48 21.63 -2.93
C ALA A 69 -2.69 22.09 -1.49
N ALA A 70 -2.26 23.32 -1.18
CA ALA A 70 -2.51 23.93 0.11
C ALA A 70 -4.05 24.00 0.29
N SER A 71 -4.58 23.14 1.16
CA SER A 71 -5.94 23.24 1.67
C SER A 71 -5.98 24.23 2.83
#